data_AF-A0A4Q6EW35-F1
#
_entry.id   AF-A0A4Q6EW35-F1
#
_cell.length_a   1.000
_cell.length_b   1.000
_cell.length_c   1.000
_cell.angle_alpha   90.00
_cell.angle_beta   90.00
_cell.angle_gamma   90.00
#
_symmetry.space_group_name_H-M   'P 1'
#
loop_
_entity.id
_entity.type
_entity.pdbx_description
1 polymer ?
#
loop_
_entity_poly.entity_id
_entity_poly.type
_entity_poly.pdbx_seq_one_letter_code
_entity_poly.pdbx_strand_id
1 'polypeptide(L)'
;MLIQLLAAAILATASPASPSSSALGTVILRCNLSAGPNQEVSVREEANGALTLLELSGSGRLHNRPLSRAEWNSRRLSLRSDLSTEENVLTAERGAWTFYSQGGGVNIVSLADCW
;
A
#
# COMPACT_ATOMS: atom_id res chain seq x y z
N MET A 1 28.26 -65.35 -10.76
CA MET A 1 28.94 -64.58 -9.70
C MET A 1 28.41 -63.15 -9.80
N LEU A 2 27.82 -62.61 -8.71
CA LEU A 2 27.41 -61.20 -8.45
C LEU A 2 26.39 -60.58 -9.44
N ILE A 3 25.12 -60.25 -9.12
CA ILE A 3 24.48 -59.37 -8.10
C ILE A 3 25.00 -57.92 -8.10
N GLN A 4 24.03 -56.98 -8.11
CA GLN A 4 24.05 -55.54 -7.73
C GLN A 4 24.08 -54.55 -8.92
N LEU A 5 23.33 -53.44 -8.98
CA LEU A 5 22.52 -52.71 -8.00
C LEU A 5 21.55 -51.75 -8.75
N LEU A 6 20.38 -51.44 -8.16
CA LEU A 6 19.50 -50.33 -8.56
C LEU A 6 20.21 -48.97 -8.41
N ALA A 7 19.89 -48.01 -9.28
CA ALA A 7 19.98 -46.58 -8.95
C ALA A 7 18.84 -45.81 -9.60
N ALA A 8 17.92 -45.32 -8.76
CA ALA A 8 16.91 -44.33 -9.11
C ALA A 8 17.56 -42.95 -9.29
N ALA A 9 17.20 -42.23 -10.35
CA ALA A 9 17.54 -40.81 -10.49
C ALA A 9 16.24 -40.00 -10.55
N ILE A 10 15.88 -39.46 -9.40
CA ILE A 10 14.86 -38.43 -9.21
C ILE A 10 15.47 -37.12 -9.74
N LEU A 11 14.97 -36.59 -10.85
CA LEU A 11 15.23 -35.21 -11.24
C LEU A 11 14.00 -34.38 -10.88
N ALA A 12 14.10 -33.77 -9.71
CA ALA A 12 13.23 -32.70 -9.26
C ALA A 12 13.29 -31.54 -10.28
N THR A 13 12.18 -31.26 -10.95
CA THR A 13 12.00 -29.99 -11.63
C THR A 13 11.75 -28.93 -10.57
N ALA A 14 12.84 -28.38 -10.04
CA ALA A 14 12.78 -27.13 -9.29
C ALA A 14 12.14 -26.08 -10.21
N SER A 15 10.90 -25.72 -9.91
CA SER A 15 10.30 -24.51 -10.47
C SER A 15 11.23 -23.34 -10.11
N PRO A 16 11.58 -22.46 -11.05
CA PRO A 16 12.24 -21.22 -10.68
C PRO A 16 11.28 -20.47 -9.78
N ALA A 17 11.59 -20.43 -8.48
CA ALA A 17 11.06 -19.41 -7.60
C ALA A 17 11.39 -18.09 -8.28
N SER A 18 10.37 -17.41 -8.81
CA SER A 18 10.54 -16.07 -9.32
C SER A 18 11.20 -15.26 -8.19
N PRO A 19 12.32 -14.58 -8.45
CA PRO A 19 12.85 -13.65 -7.47
C PRO A 19 11.79 -12.56 -7.29
N SER A 20 11.00 -12.63 -6.22
CA SER A 20 10.24 -11.49 -5.69
C SER A 20 11.22 -10.52 -5.05
N SER A 21 12.13 -9.99 -5.86
CA SER A 21 13.08 -8.93 -5.53
C SER A 21 13.11 -7.97 -6.69
N SER A 22 12.15 -7.04 -6.69
CA SER A 22 12.15 -5.70 -7.31
C SER A 22 10.76 -5.12 -7.00
N ALA A 23 10.59 -4.06 -6.22
CA ALA A 23 11.34 -2.82 -6.28
C ALA A 23 11.50 -2.20 -4.89
N LEU A 24 12.68 -1.62 -4.64
CA LEU A 24 12.77 -0.46 -3.77
C LEU A 24 12.06 0.69 -4.49
N GLY A 25 10.73 0.69 -4.46
CA GLY A 25 9.95 1.81 -4.97
C GLY A 25 10.28 3.09 -4.21
N THR A 26 10.29 4.23 -4.90
CA THR A 26 10.57 5.52 -4.29
C THR A 26 9.31 6.03 -3.60
N VAL A 27 9.41 6.43 -2.34
CA VAL A 27 8.30 7.11 -1.64
C VAL A 27 8.22 8.53 -2.19
N ILE A 28 7.08 8.88 -2.77
CA ILE A 28 6.82 10.20 -3.38
C ILE A 28 5.83 11.03 -2.57
N LEU A 29 5.18 10.41 -1.59
CA LEU A 29 4.35 11.05 -0.60
C LEU A 29 4.38 10.20 0.66
N ARG A 30 4.56 10.84 1.81
CA ARG A 30 4.32 10.23 3.10
C ARG A 30 3.60 11.23 3.99
N CYS A 31 2.45 10.84 4.52
CA CYS A 31 1.56 11.70 5.28
C CYS A 31 1.19 11.07 6.61
N ASN A 32 1.39 11.77 7.72
CA ASN A 32 0.83 11.42 9.01
C ASN A 32 -0.57 12.05 9.14
N LEU A 33 -1.57 11.24 9.49
CA LEU A 33 -2.95 11.68 9.63
C LEU A 33 -3.31 11.84 11.10
N SER A 34 -3.82 13.01 11.50
CA SER A 34 -4.25 13.26 12.88
C SER A 34 -5.56 12.53 13.28
N ALA A 35 -6.01 11.57 12.49
CA ALA A 35 -7.29 10.87 12.66
C ALA A 35 -7.21 9.67 13.64
N GLY A 36 -6.01 9.32 14.08
CA GLY A 36 -5.80 8.26 15.07
C GLY A 36 -4.32 8.10 15.43
N PRO A 37 -4.00 7.30 16.46
CA PRO A 37 -2.62 7.02 16.80
C PRO A 37 -1.95 6.26 15.67
N ASN A 38 -0.87 6.81 15.12
CA ASN A 38 0.01 6.19 14.12
C ASN A 38 -0.65 5.93 12.75
N GLN A 39 -1.70 6.66 12.38
CA GLN A 39 -2.25 6.55 11.03
C GLN A 39 -1.33 7.25 10.02
N GLU A 40 -0.89 6.52 9.00
CA GLU A 40 0.02 7.03 7.97
C GLU A 40 -0.43 6.59 6.59
N VAL A 41 -0.33 7.48 5.60
CA VAL A 41 -0.56 7.18 4.19
C VAL A 41 0.70 7.48 3.41
N SER A 42 1.15 6.53 2.60
CA SER A 42 2.29 6.70 1.71
C SER A 42 1.93 6.34 0.28
N VAL A 43 2.50 7.06 -0.68
CA VAL A 43 2.48 6.67 -2.10
C VAL A 43 3.90 6.31 -2.52
N ARG A 44 4.03 5.14 -3.14
CA ARG A 44 5.28 4.65 -3.70
C ARG A 44 5.16 4.49 -5.20
N GLU A 45 6.21 4.88 -5.92
CA GLU A 45 6.39 4.55 -7.32
C GLU A 45 7.35 3.37 -7.43
N GLU A 46 6.83 2.25 -7.94
CA GLU A 46 7.60 1.02 -8.15
C GLU A 46 8.55 1.17 -9.36
N ALA A 47 9.53 0.28 -9.48
CA ALA A 47 10.53 0.35 -10.57
C ALA A 47 9.92 0.27 -11.99
N ASN A 48 8.72 -0.29 -12.13
CA ASN A 48 7.98 -0.35 -13.40
C ASN A 48 7.09 0.89 -13.65
N GLY A 49 7.15 1.90 -12.78
CA GLY A 49 6.33 3.12 -12.86
C GLY A 49 4.89 2.95 -12.36
N ALA A 50 4.54 1.79 -11.79
CA ALA A 50 3.26 1.61 -11.10
C ALA A 50 3.25 2.39 -9.78
N LEU A 51 2.09 2.90 -9.39
CA LEU A 51 1.91 3.54 -8.10
C LEU A 51 1.22 2.58 -7.13
N THR A 52 1.69 2.55 -5.90
CA THR A 52 1.10 1.82 -4.79
C THR A 52 0.72 2.81 -3.70
N LEU A 53 -0.52 2.77 -3.23
CA LEU A 53 -0.95 3.43 -2.01
C LEU A 53 -0.76 2.47 -0.84
N LEU A 54 -0.06 2.91 0.20
CA LEU A 54 0.13 2.20 1.45
C LEU A 54 -0.56 2.98 2.56
N GLU A 55 -1.34 2.30 3.37
CA GLU A 55 -2.09 2.87 4.48
C GLU A 55 -1.81 2.06 5.74
N LEU A 56 -1.19 2.70 6.72
CA LEU A 56 -1.10 2.18 8.08
C LEU A 56 -2.33 2.67 8.83
N SER A 57 -3.24 1.75 9.17
CA SER A 57 -4.44 2.10 9.94
C SER A 57 -4.10 2.38 11.41
N GLY A 58 -5.00 3.05 12.13
CA GLY A 58 -4.83 3.29 13.57
C GLY A 58 -4.75 2.02 14.44
N SER A 59 -5.12 0.86 13.88
CA SER A 59 -4.92 -0.46 14.52
C SER A 59 -3.53 -1.07 14.26
N GLY A 60 -2.66 -0.35 13.55
CA GLY A 60 -1.32 -0.79 13.17
C GLY A 60 -1.27 -1.77 11.99
N ARG A 61 -2.38 -1.95 11.26
CA ARG A 61 -2.42 -2.82 10.09
C ARG A 61 -2.01 -2.05 8.85
N LEU A 62 -1.03 -2.59 8.12
CA LEU A 62 -0.64 -2.06 6.83
C LEU A 62 -1.52 -2.64 5.73
N HIS A 63 -2.09 -1.75 4.93
CA HIS A 63 -2.89 -2.06 3.76
C HIS A 63 -2.23 -1.45 2.54
N ASN A 64 -2.13 -2.22 1.46
CA ASN A 64 -1.58 -1.76 0.20
C ASN A 64 -2.59 -1.99 -0.91
N ARG A 65 -2.71 -1.01 -1.80
CA ARG A 65 -3.49 -1.17 -3.03
C ARG A 65 -2.79 -0.50 -4.22
N PRO A 66 -3.03 -1.00 -5.44
CA PRO A 66 -2.68 -0.24 -6.63
C PRO A 66 -3.32 1.15 -6.60
N LEU A 67 -2.54 2.16 -6.94
CA LEU A 67 -2.99 3.53 -7.11
C LEU A 67 -2.94 3.86 -8.61
N SER A 68 -4.07 4.30 -9.15
CA SER A 68 -4.08 4.72 -10.55
C SER A 68 -3.39 6.07 -10.71
N ARG A 69 -2.74 6.31 -11.87
CA ARG A 69 -2.19 7.63 -12.21
C ARG A 69 -3.27 8.71 -12.20
N ALA A 70 -4.50 8.38 -12.62
CA ALA A 70 -5.61 9.33 -12.62
C ALA A 70 -5.99 9.77 -11.20
N GLU A 71 -6.05 8.83 -10.26
CA GLU A 71 -6.31 9.14 -8.85
C GLU A 71 -5.17 9.94 -8.21
N TRP A 72 -3.92 9.58 -8.50
CA TRP A 72 -2.77 10.37 -8.04
C TRP A 72 -2.82 11.81 -8.57
N ASN A 73 -3.07 11.97 -9.87
CA ASN A 73 -3.09 13.27 -10.53
C ASN A 73 -4.30 14.13 -10.13
N SER A 74 -5.42 13.52 -9.73
CA SER A 74 -6.59 14.24 -9.21
C SER A 74 -6.31 14.89 -7.84
N ARG A 75 -5.22 14.51 -7.18
CA ARG A 75 -4.87 14.94 -5.81
C ARG A 75 -5.98 14.61 -4.81
N ARG A 76 -6.77 13.56 -5.07
CA ARG A 76 -7.80 13.04 -4.19
C ARG A 76 -7.60 11.53 -4.07
N LEU A 77 -7.05 11.08 -2.94
CA LEU A 77 -6.78 9.69 -2.65
C LEU A 77 -7.90 9.13 -1.76
N SER A 78 -8.61 8.11 -2.23
CA SER A 78 -9.57 7.40 -1.41
C SER A 78 -8.84 6.45 -0.47
N LEU A 79 -9.05 6.62 0.83
CA LEU A 79 -8.45 5.78 1.86
C LEU A 79 -9.44 4.69 2.25
N ARG A 80 -8.92 3.61 2.85
CA ARG A 80 -9.77 2.56 3.38
C ARG A 80 -10.62 3.14 4.50
N SER A 81 -11.84 2.66 4.57
CA SER A 81 -12.60 2.72 5.81
C SER A 81 -12.84 1.32 6.34
N ASP A 82 -12.63 1.14 7.64
CA ASP A 82 -12.98 -0.09 8.34
C ASP A 82 -14.48 -0.13 8.68
N LEU A 83 -15.19 1.00 8.54
CA LEU A 83 -16.63 1.13 8.69
C LEU A 83 -17.28 1.46 7.35
N SER A 84 -18.28 0.67 6.93
CA SER A 84 -18.91 0.77 5.60
C SER A 84 -19.65 2.08 5.34
N THR A 85 -19.90 2.89 6.36
CA THR A 85 -20.61 4.18 6.29
C THR A 85 -19.67 5.39 6.33
N GLU A 86 -18.36 5.16 6.38
CA GLU A 86 -17.35 6.21 6.44
C GLU A 86 -16.63 6.37 5.11
N GLU A 87 -16.57 7.61 4.62
CA GLU A 87 -15.71 8.03 3.53
C GLU A 87 -14.44 8.66 4.12
N ASN A 88 -13.28 8.05 3.84
CA ASN A 88 -11.97 8.56 4.23
C ASN A 88 -11.21 9.00 2.97
N VAL A 89 -10.76 10.25 2.93
CA VAL A 89 -10.12 10.83 1.74
C VAL A 89 -8.97 11.74 2.14
N LEU A 90 -7.86 11.62 1.42
CA LEU A 90 -6.77 12.57 1.47
C LEU A 90 -6.80 13.46 0.23
N THR A 91 -6.91 14.76 0.40
CA THR A 91 -7.01 15.73 -0.71
C THR A 91 -5.86 16.74 -0.65
N ALA A 92 -5.29 17.10 -1.79
CA ALA A 92 -4.28 18.15 -1.87
C ALA A 92 -4.82 19.41 -2.56
N GLU A 93 -4.96 20.48 -1.81
CA GLU A 93 -5.38 21.79 -2.30
C GLU A 93 -4.27 22.80 -2.07
N ARG A 94 -3.92 23.58 -3.10
CA ARG A 94 -2.89 24.63 -3.02
C ARG A 94 -1.53 24.17 -2.46
N GLY A 95 -1.22 22.88 -2.58
CA GLY A 95 0.04 22.28 -2.11
C GLY A 95 0.00 21.74 -0.68
N ALA A 96 -1.12 21.86 0.03
CA ALA A 96 -1.31 21.26 1.35
C ALA A 96 -2.24 20.04 1.27
N TRP A 97 -1.89 18.96 1.97
CA TRP A 97 -2.74 17.78 2.07
C TRP A 97 -3.65 17.87 3.30
N THR A 98 -4.91 17.53 3.12
CA THR A 98 -5.95 17.55 4.15
C THR A 98 -6.64 16.19 4.15
N PHE A 99 -6.79 15.62 5.33
CA PHE A 99 -7.58 14.43 5.57
C PHE A 99 -9.02 14.79 5.90
N TYR A 100 -9.94 14.09 5.25
CA TYR A 100 -11.36 14.17 5.46
C TYR A 100 -11.89 12.79 5.82
N SER A 101 -12.63 12.70 6.92
CA SER A 101 -13.42 11.52 7.28
C SER A 101 -14.86 11.93 7.55
N GLN A 102 -15.80 11.30 6.85
CA GLN A 102 -17.23 11.54 7.03
C GLN A 102 -17.98 10.23 7.13
N GLY A 103 -18.68 10.03 8.24
CA GLY A 103 -19.54 8.86 8.45
C GLY A 103 -19.86 8.66 9.92
N GLY A 104 -20.86 7.80 10.21
CA GLY A 104 -21.20 7.45 11.60
C GLY A 104 -21.66 8.61 12.50
N GLY A 105 -22.02 9.77 11.93
CA GLY A 105 -22.38 10.98 12.68
C GLY A 105 -21.20 11.88 13.06
N VAL A 106 -19.99 11.56 12.61
CA VAL A 106 -18.77 12.36 12.84
C VAL A 106 -18.24 12.89 11.50
N ASN A 107 -17.76 14.13 11.52
CA ASN A 107 -17.03 14.73 10.39
C ASN A 107 -15.69 15.23 10.93
N ILE A 108 -14.59 14.66 10.45
CA ILE A 108 -13.24 15.07 10.80
C ILE A 108 -12.61 15.73 9.58
N VAL A 109 -12.05 16.92 9.80
CA VAL A 109 -11.19 17.59 8.83
C VAL A 109 -9.91 17.94 9.55
N SER A 110 -8.78 17.45 9.06
CA SER A 110 -7.46 17.74 9.65
C SER A 110 -6.42 17.93 8.58
N LEU A 111 -5.43 18.77 8.86
CA LEU A 111 -4.24 18.85 8.02
C LEU A 111 -3.46 17.54 8.14
N ALA A 112 -2.98 17.05 7.01
CA ALA A 112 -2.02 15.96 6.98
C ALA A 112 -0.61 16.53 6.95
N ASP A 113 0.25 16.02 7.83
CA ASP A 113 1.66 16.39 7.84
C ASP A 113 2.39 15.51 6.82
N CYS A 114 2.76 16.09 5.68
CA CYS A 114 3.26 15.34 4.53
C CYS A 114 4.65 15.80 4.08
N TRP A 115 5.51 14.84 3.70
CA TRP A 115 6.86 15.06 3.17
C TRP A 115 7.26 14.04 2.10
#